data_AF-A0A842HW71-F1
#
_entry.id   AF-A0A842HW71-F1
#
_cell.length_a   1.000
_cell.length_b   1.000
_cell.length_c   1.000
_cell.angle_alpha   90.00
_cell.angle_beta   90.00
_cell.angle_gamma   90.00
#
_symmetry.space_group_name_H-M   'P 1'
#
loop_
_entity.id
_entity.type
_entity.pdbx_description
1 polymer ?
#
loop_
_entity_poly.entity_id
_entity_poly.type
_entity_poly.pdbx_seq_one_letter_code
_entity_poly.pdbx_strand_id
1 'polypeptide(L)'
;MSLENIIVVEKDWSLSTADIERKAKELGYQISIADCDLKTHSGFLPVRHEDIDTGFEYYFLARGSDDLTSLDSHFANYSGCMTVTRGDFHEASVALIFLNSVADLTNGAYLCPNYDILKKPGEVRGYLDNEISACLSEWTKEEQRKSEREARQERRRKEREDASRLIGEDDKPELPDTDKSRGLFSRLFGRKK
;
A
#
# COMPACT_ATOMS: atom_id res chain seq x y z
N MET A 1 3.80 8.46 -5.79
CA MET A 1 2.84 9.56 -6.04
C MET A 1 1.66 9.29 -5.14
N SER A 2 1.18 10.26 -4.36
CA SER A 2 0.01 10.04 -3.50
C SER A 2 -1.27 10.03 -4.34
N LEU A 3 -2.22 9.17 -3.98
CA LEU A 3 -3.52 9.09 -4.66
C LEU A 3 -4.63 9.50 -3.71
N GLU A 4 -5.43 10.49 -4.12
CA GLU A 4 -6.59 10.97 -3.38
C GLU A 4 -7.88 10.38 -3.95
N ASN A 5 -8.67 9.76 -3.09
CA ASN A 5 -9.95 9.14 -3.43
C ASN A 5 -11.03 9.63 -2.48
N ILE A 6 -12.18 10.02 -3.00
CA ILE A 6 -13.20 10.75 -2.23
C ILE A 6 -14.56 10.13 -2.51
N ILE A 7 -15.31 9.86 -1.44
CA ILE A 7 -16.76 9.62 -1.51
C ILE A 7 -17.48 10.88 -1.08
N VAL A 8 -18.24 11.45 -2.01
CA VAL A 8 -19.03 12.67 -1.86
C VAL A 8 -20.48 12.28 -1.52
N VAL A 9 -21.02 12.86 -0.47
CA VAL A 9 -22.33 12.54 0.08
C VAL A 9 -23.09 13.81 0.40
N GLU A 10 -24.42 13.75 0.38
CA GLU A 10 -25.24 14.86 0.86
C GLU A 10 -24.96 15.12 2.35
N LYS A 11 -25.07 16.39 2.77
CA LYS A 11 -24.88 16.78 4.17
C LYS A 11 -25.78 15.94 5.10
N ASP A 12 -25.28 15.69 6.31
CA ASP A 12 -25.93 14.94 7.41
C ASP A 12 -25.88 13.40 7.37
N TRP A 13 -24.76 12.82 6.92
CA TRP A 13 -24.47 11.40 7.17
C TRP A 13 -23.91 11.16 8.58
N SER A 14 -24.18 9.97 9.09
CA SER A 14 -23.59 9.41 10.31
C SER A 14 -23.31 7.93 10.05
N LEU A 15 -22.04 7.54 10.10
CA LEU A 15 -21.63 6.14 9.97
C LEU A 15 -20.69 5.77 11.10
N SER A 16 -20.92 4.59 11.68
CA SER A 16 -19.94 3.96 12.55
C SER A 16 -18.91 3.18 11.73
N THR A 17 -17.70 3.01 12.25
CA THR A 17 -16.70 2.11 11.65
C THR A 17 -17.22 0.67 11.58
N ALA A 18 -18.00 0.24 12.58
CA ALA A 18 -18.65 -1.07 12.61
C ALA A 18 -19.64 -1.29 11.45
N ASP A 19 -20.37 -0.26 11.01
CA ASP A 19 -21.25 -0.35 9.84
C ASP A 19 -20.44 -0.56 8.56
N ILE A 20 -19.29 0.09 8.46
CA ILE A 20 -18.38 -0.04 7.31
C ILE A 20 -17.73 -1.43 7.28
N GLU A 21 -17.27 -1.94 8.41
CA GLU A 21 -16.74 -3.31 8.52
C GLU A 21 -17.81 -4.34 8.13
N ARG A 22 -19.02 -4.21 8.70
CA ARG A 22 -20.16 -5.06 8.37
C ARG A 22 -20.45 -5.00 6.87
N LYS A 23 -20.43 -3.79 6.29
CA LYS A 23 -20.70 -3.62 4.87
C LYS A 23 -19.61 -4.20 3.98
N ALA A 24 -18.35 -4.01 4.35
CA ALA A 24 -17.21 -4.61 3.64
C ALA A 24 -17.37 -6.14 3.61
N LYS A 25 -17.78 -6.73 4.75
CA LYS A 25 -18.05 -8.17 4.87
C LYS A 25 -19.20 -8.63 3.97
N GLU A 26 -20.29 -7.87 3.88
CA GLU A 26 -21.39 -8.16 2.94
C GLU A 26 -20.93 -8.11 1.47
N LEU A 27 -19.95 -7.25 1.16
CA LEU A 27 -19.34 -7.14 -0.16
C LEU A 27 -18.27 -8.22 -0.43
N GLY A 28 -17.98 -9.07 0.55
CA GLY A 28 -17.01 -10.17 0.43
C GLY A 28 -15.58 -9.82 0.85
N TYR A 29 -15.38 -8.69 1.52
CA TYR A 29 -14.07 -8.25 2.02
C TYR A 29 -14.03 -8.34 3.54
N GLN A 30 -12.93 -8.83 4.12
CA GLN A 30 -12.74 -8.84 5.58
C GLN A 30 -11.73 -7.78 6.00
N ILE A 31 -12.23 -6.67 6.54
CA ILE A 31 -11.41 -5.62 7.13
C ILE A 31 -11.84 -5.34 8.57
N SER A 32 -10.87 -4.96 9.41
CA SER A 32 -11.11 -4.38 10.73
C SER A 32 -10.52 -2.97 10.79
N ILE A 33 -11.30 -2.03 11.29
CA ILE A 33 -11.05 -0.59 11.30
C ILE A 33 -10.98 -0.14 12.75
N ALA A 34 -9.96 0.65 13.11
CA ALA A 34 -9.91 1.26 14.43
C ALA A 34 -11.13 2.14 14.69
N ASP A 35 -11.78 1.96 15.84
CA ASP A 35 -12.98 2.72 16.22
C ASP A 35 -12.71 4.23 16.26
N CYS A 36 -13.47 4.98 15.47
CA CYS A 36 -13.38 6.43 15.40
C CYS A 36 -14.67 7.06 14.87
N ASP A 37 -14.90 8.34 15.21
CA ASP A 37 -15.95 9.13 14.60
C ASP A 37 -15.49 9.62 13.21
N LEU A 38 -15.93 8.95 12.16
CA LEU A 38 -15.52 9.24 10.79
C LEU A 38 -15.89 10.63 10.30
N LYS A 39 -16.93 11.25 10.87
CA LYS A 39 -17.36 12.59 10.47
C LYS A 39 -16.34 13.65 10.91
N THR A 40 -15.76 13.46 12.10
CA THR A 40 -14.79 14.39 12.70
C THR A 40 -13.34 13.90 12.61
N HIS A 41 -13.12 12.65 12.20
CA HIS A 41 -11.79 12.07 12.06
C HIS A 41 -10.99 12.79 10.99
N SER A 42 -9.76 13.16 11.34
CA SER A 42 -8.76 13.70 10.44
C SER A 42 -7.39 13.16 10.86
N GLY A 43 -6.93 12.08 10.22
CA GLY A 43 -5.69 11.44 10.61
C GLY A 43 -5.42 10.15 9.85
N PHE A 44 -4.35 9.45 10.25
CA PHE A 44 -4.12 8.10 9.75
C PHE A 44 -5.12 7.15 10.40
N LEU A 45 -5.81 6.38 9.57
CA LEU A 45 -6.75 5.35 10.00
C LEU A 45 -6.07 3.98 9.90
N PRO A 46 -5.81 3.30 11.02
CA PRO A 46 -5.34 1.93 11.00
C PRO A 46 -6.46 1.00 10.55
N VAL A 47 -6.19 0.21 9.50
CA VAL A 47 -7.11 -0.80 8.98
C VAL A 47 -6.35 -2.11 8.74
N ARG A 48 -6.89 -3.22 9.23
CA ARG A 48 -6.36 -4.56 9.03
C ARG A 48 -7.17 -5.28 7.96
N HIS A 49 -6.50 -5.98 7.05
CA HIS A 49 -7.15 -6.89 6.12
C HIS A 49 -7.03 -8.32 6.67
N GLU A 50 -8.14 -8.93 7.08
CA GLU A 50 -8.12 -10.16 7.91
C GLU A 50 -7.79 -11.42 7.10
N ASP A 51 -8.18 -11.48 5.83
CA ASP A 51 -7.87 -12.62 4.94
C ASP A 51 -6.38 -12.73 4.56
N ILE A 52 -5.57 -11.76 4.97
CA ILE A 52 -4.18 -11.65 4.58
C ILE A 52 -3.34 -11.63 5.85
N ASP A 53 -2.84 -12.82 6.22
CA ASP A 53 -2.09 -13.11 7.45
C ASP A 53 -0.69 -12.49 7.45
N THR A 54 -0.65 -11.17 7.32
CA THR A 54 0.55 -10.37 7.32
C THR A 54 0.86 -9.80 8.71
N GLY A 55 -0.14 -9.77 9.61
CA GLY A 55 -0.03 -9.14 10.92
C GLY A 55 0.12 -7.61 10.87
N PHE A 56 0.01 -6.98 9.68
CA PHE A 56 0.20 -5.55 9.50
C PHE A 56 -1.11 -4.76 9.52
N GLU A 57 -1.03 -3.55 10.07
CA GLU A 57 -2.02 -2.50 9.90
C GLU A 57 -1.64 -1.66 8.69
N TYR A 58 -2.60 -1.42 7.80
CA TYR A 58 -2.47 -0.48 6.71
C TYR A 58 -2.94 0.89 7.20
N TYR A 59 -2.19 1.94 6.86
CA TYR A 59 -2.48 3.30 7.29
C TYR A 59 -2.67 4.16 6.05
N PHE A 60 -3.90 4.59 5.80
CA PHE A 60 -4.18 5.68 4.87
C PHE A 60 -4.68 6.90 5.65
N LEU A 61 -4.44 8.09 5.10
CA LEU A 61 -5.02 9.30 5.68
C LEU A 61 -6.52 9.28 5.40
N ALA A 62 -7.35 9.22 6.43
CA ALA A 62 -8.79 9.36 6.31
C ALA A 62 -9.23 10.73 6.84
N ARG A 63 -10.15 11.39 6.12
CA ARG A 63 -10.75 12.64 6.57
C ARG A 63 -12.24 12.65 6.28
N GLY A 64 -13.05 12.81 7.32
CA GLY A 64 -14.40 13.33 7.21
C GLY A 64 -14.36 14.83 6.99
N SER A 65 -15.15 15.35 6.06
CA SER A 65 -15.35 16.80 5.92
C SER A 65 -16.83 17.11 5.83
N ASP A 66 -17.31 18.01 6.69
CA ASP A 66 -18.66 18.59 6.61
C ASP A 66 -18.79 19.61 5.47
N ASP A 67 -17.67 20.00 4.87
CA ASP A 67 -17.61 20.98 3.81
C ASP A 67 -16.50 20.62 2.79
N LEU A 68 -16.90 20.36 1.55
CA LEU A 68 -15.98 20.09 0.45
C LEU A 68 -15.73 21.32 -0.46
N THR A 69 -16.13 22.53 -0.05
CA THR A 69 -15.91 23.78 -0.81
C THR A 69 -14.46 24.05 -1.20
N SER A 70 -13.51 23.56 -0.40
CA SER A 70 -12.07 23.67 -0.71
C SER A 70 -11.65 22.95 -1.99
N LEU A 71 -12.45 21.97 -2.45
CA LEU A 71 -12.25 21.27 -3.72
C LEU A 71 -12.95 22.02 -4.86
N ASP A 72 -14.23 22.37 -4.67
CA ASP A 72 -15.02 23.19 -5.58
C ASP A 72 -16.18 23.84 -4.82
N SER A 73 -16.44 25.12 -5.09
CA SER A 73 -17.60 25.88 -4.60
C SER A 73 -18.97 25.21 -4.85
N HIS A 74 -19.10 24.39 -5.90
CA HIS A 74 -20.32 23.64 -6.19
C HIS A 74 -20.61 22.55 -5.15
N PHE A 75 -19.61 22.13 -4.37
CA PHE A 75 -19.75 21.13 -3.32
C PHE A 75 -20.17 21.71 -1.96
N ALA A 76 -20.63 22.97 -1.88
CA ALA A 76 -21.00 23.63 -0.63
C ALA A 76 -22.07 22.93 0.22
N ASN A 77 -22.88 22.06 -0.37
CA ASN A 77 -23.90 21.27 0.32
C ASN A 77 -23.54 19.78 0.48
N TYR A 78 -22.29 19.43 0.19
CA TYR A 78 -21.81 18.07 0.25
C TYR A 78 -20.74 17.92 1.32
N SER A 79 -20.79 16.79 2.00
CA SER A 79 -19.74 16.30 2.87
C SER A 79 -19.08 15.09 2.20
N GLY A 80 -18.03 14.56 2.80
CA GLY A 80 -17.39 13.40 2.22
C GLY A 80 -16.39 12.72 3.12
N CYS A 81 -16.02 11.52 2.71
CA CYS A 81 -14.91 10.79 3.27
C CYS A 81 -13.81 10.71 2.21
N MET A 82 -12.63 11.21 2.55
CA MET A 82 -11.45 11.20 1.69
C MET A 82 -10.43 10.21 2.23
N THR A 83 -9.80 9.46 1.33
CA THR A 83 -8.57 8.70 1.61
C THR A 83 -7.41 9.22 0.77
N VAL A 84 -6.21 9.24 1.36
CA VAL A 84 -4.96 9.51 0.63
C VAL A 84 -4.00 8.36 0.86
N THR A 85 -3.56 7.73 -0.22
CA THR A 85 -2.62 6.59 -0.18
C THR A 85 -1.23 6.95 -0.70
N ARG A 86 -0.19 6.25 -0.23
CA ARG A 86 1.22 6.50 -0.60
C ARG A 86 1.67 5.79 -1.87
N GLY A 87 0.79 4.96 -2.45
CA GLY A 87 0.99 4.34 -3.75
C GLY A 87 1.48 2.90 -3.71
N ASP A 88 1.35 2.19 -2.60
CA ASP A 88 1.41 0.73 -2.59
C ASP A 88 0.02 0.11 -2.82
N PHE A 89 -0.01 -1.07 -3.44
CA PHE A 89 -1.26 -1.73 -3.83
C PHE A 89 -2.07 -2.22 -2.64
N HIS A 90 -1.43 -2.46 -1.49
CA HIS A 90 -2.09 -3.00 -0.31
C HIS A 90 -2.91 -1.89 0.34
N GLU A 91 -2.27 -0.76 0.64
CA GLU A 91 -2.91 0.46 1.15
C GLU A 91 -4.03 0.93 0.20
N ALA A 92 -3.76 0.93 -1.12
CA ALA A 92 -4.77 1.28 -2.12
C ALA A 92 -5.99 0.35 -2.08
N SER A 93 -5.79 -0.98 -2.05
CA SER A 93 -6.92 -1.92 -1.98
C SER A 93 -7.77 -1.71 -0.73
N VAL A 94 -7.16 -1.53 0.44
CA VAL A 94 -7.88 -1.39 1.70
C VAL A 94 -8.63 -0.05 1.75
N ALA A 95 -7.99 1.03 1.28
CA ALA A 95 -8.64 2.34 1.17
C ALA A 95 -9.84 2.30 0.20
N LEU A 96 -9.73 1.58 -0.92
CA LEU A 96 -10.83 1.43 -1.88
C LEU A 96 -11.96 0.56 -1.34
N ILE A 97 -11.67 -0.53 -0.61
CA ILE A 97 -12.68 -1.36 0.08
C ILE A 97 -13.44 -0.50 1.09
N PHE A 98 -12.71 0.26 1.91
CA PHE A 98 -13.29 1.20 2.87
C PHE A 98 -14.23 2.21 2.18
N LEU A 99 -13.78 2.87 1.11
CA LEU A 99 -14.59 3.83 0.37
C LEU A 99 -15.79 3.19 -0.34
N ASN A 100 -15.66 1.97 -0.88
CA ASN A 100 -16.78 1.25 -1.50
C ASN A 100 -17.90 0.97 -0.49
N SER A 101 -17.53 0.56 0.73
CA SER A 101 -18.46 0.38 1.84
C SER A 101 -19.15 1.68 2.25
N VAL A 102 -18.40 2.79 2.35
CA VAL A 102 -18.99 4.12 2.61
C VAL A 102 -19.99 4.47 1.52
N ALA A 103 -19.58 4.34 0.25
CA ALA A 103 -20.42 4.70 -0.90
C ALA A 103 -21.75 3.93 -0.93
N ASP A 104 -21.73 2.62 -0.62
CA ASP A 104 -22.94 1.80 -0.60
C ASP A 104 -23.87 2.18 0.57
N LEU A 105 -23.30 2.50 1.75
CA LEU A 105 -24.07 2.93 2.93
C LEU A 105 -24.71 4.31 2.77
N THR A 106 -24.06 5.22 2.06
CA THR A 106 -24.51 6.62 1.93
C THR A 106 -25.10 6.94 0.57
N ASN A 107 -25.10 6.00 -0.37
CA ASN A 107 -25.40 6.24 -1.79
C ASN A 107 -24.54 7.41 -2.35
N GLY A 108 -23.24 7.40 -2.00
CA GLY A 108 -22.30 8.47 -2.34
C GLY A 108 -21.78 8.40 -3.78
N ALA A 109 -21.36 9.54 -4.32
CA ALA A 109 -20.61 9.61 -5.58
C ALA A 109 -19.11 9.42 -5.31
N TYR A 110 -18.39 8.84 -6.26
CA TYR A 110 -16.94 8.68 -6.16
C TYR A 110 -16.20 9.69 -7.02
N LEU A 111 -15.16 10.29 -6.46
CA LEU A 111 -14.28 11.26 -7.10
C LEU A 111 -12.82 10.88 -6.87
N CYS A 112 -12.03 10.83 -7.95
CA CYS A 112 -10.58 10.73 -7.89
C CYS A 112 -9.96 11.91 -8.67
N PRO A 113 -9.59 13.00 -7.97
CA PRO A 113 -9.14 14.25 -8.62
C PRO A 113 -7.86 14.07 -9.44
N ASN A 114 -6.94 13.22 -9.00
CA ASN A 114 -5.66 12.98 -9.68
C ASN A 114 -5.82 12.47 -11.12
N TYR A 115 -6.96 11.82 -11.41
CA TYR A 115 -7.24 11.20 -12.71
C TYR A 115 -8.50 11.77 -13.39
N ASP A 116 -9.10 12.83 -12.84
CA ASP A 116 -10.34 13.43 -13.35
C ASP A 116 -11.49 12.40 -13.49
N ILE A 117 -11.62 11.50 -12.50
CA ILE A 117 -12.63 10.44 -12.49
C ILE A 117 -13.77 10.85 -11.57
N LEU A 118 -14.99 10.86 -12.12
CA LEU A 118 -16.24 11.01 -11.38
C LEU A 118 -17.18 9.85 -11.71
N LYS A 119 -17.72 9.19 -10.68
CA LYS A 119 -18.74 8.13 -10.79
C LYS A 119 -19.96 8.49 -9.96
N LYS A 120 -21.14 8.36 -10.58
CA LYS A 120 -22.41 8.60 -9.90
C LYS A 120 -22.77 7.41 -8.99
N PRO A 121 -23.64 7.56 -7.97
CA PRO A 121 -23.91 6.51 -7.00
C PRO A 121 -24.25 5.12 -7.57
N GLY A 122 -24.98 5.02 -8.69
CA GLY A 122 -25.27 3.74 -9.35
C GLY A 122 -24.10 3.10 -10.12
N GLU A 123 -23.00 3.83 -10.33
CA GLU A 123 -21.82 3.40 -11.08
C GLU A 123 -20.62 3.10 -10.16
N VAL A 124 -20.65 3.61 -8.92
CA VAL A 124 -19.51 3.53 -7.99
C VAL A 124 -19.12 2.10 -7.71
N ARG A 125 -20.08 1.24 -7.34
CA ARG A 125 -19.78 -0.14 -6.94
C ARG A 125 -19.03 -0.92 -8.02
N GLY A 126 -19.57 -0.95 -9.24
CA GLY A 126 -18.94 -1.69 -10.34
C GLY A 126 -17.57 -1.12 -10.73
N TYR A 127 -17.39 0.20 -10.60
CA TYR A 127 -16.08 0.83 -10.81
C TYR A 127 -15.08 0.43 -9.72
N LEU A 128 -15.43 0.59 -8.44
CA LEU A 128 -14.54 0.31 -7.33
C LEU A 128 -14.22 -1.18 -7.20
N ASP A 129 -15.17 -2.08 -7.44
CA ASP A 129 -14.91 -3.52 -7.44
C ASP A 129 -13.84 -3.92 -8.47
N ASN A 130 -13.84 -3.26 -9.64
CA ASN A 130 -12.80 -3.48 -10.66
C ASN A 130 -11.43 -2.94 -10.21
N GLU A 131 -11.39 -1.74 -9.62
CA GLU A 131 -10.13 -1.15 -9.13
C GLU A 131 -9.55 -1.94 -7.95
N ILE A 132 -10.39 -2.41 -7.03
CA ILE A 132 -10.01 -3.30 -5.92
C ILE A 132 -9.43 -4.60 -6.50
N SER A 133 -10.12 -5.22 -7.46
CA SER A 133 -9.64 -6.45 -8.11
C SER A 133 -8.29 -6.25 -8.81
N ALA A 134 -8.08 -5.11 -9.47
CA ALA A 134 -6.81 -4.78 -10.10
C ALA A 134 -5.68 -4.64 -9.06
N CYS A 135 -5.95 -3.96 -7.94
CA CYS A 135 -4.98 -3.82 -6.84
C CYS A 135 -4.60 -5.17 -6.24
N LEU A 136 -5.58 -6.03 -5.93
CA LEU A 136 -5.35 -7.37 -5.38
C LEU A 136 -4.59 -8.29 -6.36
N SER A 137 -4.82 -8.13 -7.68
CA SER A 137 -4.07 -8.86 -8.69
C SER A 137 -2.60 -8.46 -8.73
N GLU A 138 -2.29 -7.15 -8.67
CA GLU A 138 -0.91 -6.67 -8.63
C GLU A 138 -0.21 -7.05 -7.32
N TRP A 139 -0.91 -6.99 -6.19
CA TRP A 139 -0.43 -7.53 -4.92
C TRP A 139 0.00 -8.99 -5.08
N THR A 140 -0.87 -9.87 -5.57
CA THR A 140 -0.54 -11.30 -5.74
C THR A 140 0.72 -11.51 -6.59
N LYS A 141 0.89 -10.73 -7.67
CA LYS A 141 2.09 -10.77 -8.52
C LYS A 141 3.34 -10.29 -7.77
N GLU A 142 3.22 -9.28 -6.92
CA GLU A 142 4.32 -8.78 -6.10
C GLU A 142 4.79 -9.83 -5.09
N GLU A 143 3.87 -10.50 -4.40
CA GLU A 143 4.18 -11.59 -3.48
C GLU A 143 4.86 -12.76 -4.17
N GLN A 144 4.37 -13.17 -5.35
CA GLN A 144 5.01 -14.21 -6.16
C GLN A 144 6.45 -13.82 -6.54
N ARG A 145 6.65 -12.58 -7.02
CA ARG A 145 8.00 -12.08 -7.35
C ARG A 145 8.92 -12.05 -6.13
N LYS A 146 8.40 -11.70 -4.95
CA LYS A 146 9.16 -11.68 -3.69
C LYS A 146 9.58 -13.10 -3.30
N SER A 147 8.64 -14.04 -3.29
CA SER A 147 8.88 -15.46 -2.99
C SER A 147 9.92 -16.08 -3.94
N GLU A 148 9.83 -15.80 -5.25
CA GLU A 148 10.84 -16.26 -6.20
C GLU A 148 12.23 -15.70 -5.94
N ARG A 149 12.33 -14.40 -5.57
CA ARG A 149 13.62 -13.76 -5.26
C ARG A 149 14.25 -14.39 -4.03
N GLU A 150 13.47 -14.62 -2.98
CA GLU A 150 13.91 -15.29 -1.76
C GLU A 150 14.36 -16.73 -2.04
N ALA A 151 13.59 -17.50 -2.81
CA ALA A 151 13.96 -18.85 -3.23
C ALA A 151 15.27 -18.88 -4.04
N ARG A 152 15.49 -17.91 -4.93
CA ARG A 152 16.75 -17.79 -5.70
C ARG A 152 17.93 -17.40 -4.82
N GLN A 153 17.74 -16.49 -3.86
CA GLN A 153 18.77 -16.12 -2.90
C GLN A 153 19.16 -17.30 -2.01
N GLU A 154 18.18 -18.07 -1.53
CA GLU A 154 18.41 -19.25 -0.70
C GLU A 154 19.13 -20.37 -1.47
N ARG A 155 18.78 -20.62 -2.75
CA ARG A 155 19.52 -21.56 -3.60
C ARG A 155 20.99 -21.16 -3.74
N ARG A 156 21.25 -19.89 -4.05
CA ARG A 156 22.62 -19.35 -4.16
C ARG A 156 23.39 -19.44 -2.85
N ARG A 157 22.71 -19.28 -1.71
CA ARG A 157 23.30 -19.45 -0.37
C ARG A 157 23.73 -20.90 -0.15
N LYS A 158 22.85 -21.86 -0.40
CA LYS A 158 23.15 -23.30 -0.28
C LYS A 158 24.27 -23.75 -1.22
N GLU A 159 24.25 -23.32 -2.48
CA GLU A 159 25.32 -23.64 -3.45
C GLU A 159 26.69 -23.13 -2.98
N ARG A 160 26.75 -21.95 -2.34
CA ARG A 160 27.99 -21.41 -1.76
C ARG A 160 28.44 -22.18 -0.51
N GLU A 161 27.51 -22.57 0.35
CA GLU A 161 27.79 -23.39 1.54
C GLU A 161 28.30 -24.79 1.13
N ASP A 162 27.67 -25.43 0.14
CA ASP A 162 28.07 -26.73 -0.37
C ASP A 162 29.42 -26.68 -1.11
N ALA A 163 29.65 -25.65 -1.94
CA ALA A 163 30.95 -25.43 -2.57
C ALA A 163 32.06 -25.19 -1.53
N SER A 164 31.76 -24.49 -0.43
CA SER A 164 32.71 -24.27 0.66
C SER A 164 33.00 -25.53 1.48
N ARG A 165 32.07 -26.49 1.51
CA ARG A 165 32.28 -27.81 2.14
C ARG A 165 33.11 -28.76 1.25
N LEU A 166 33.00 -28.63 -0.07
CA LEU A 166 33.75 -29.42 -1.04
C LEU A 166 35.22 -29.00 -1.15
N ILE A 167 35.53 -27.73 -0.85
CA ILE A 167 36.90 -27.28 -0.60
C ILE A 167 37.22 -27.69 0.84
N GLY A 168 37.76 -28.89 1.03
CA GLY A 168 38.27 -29.33 2.33
C GLY A 168 39.27 -28.32 2.90
N GLU A 169 39.39 -28.24 4.23
CA GLU A 169 40.26 -27.30 4.94
C GLU A 169 41.75 -27.33 4.52
N ASP A 170 42.16 -28.29 3.70
CA ASP A 170 43.54 -28.53 3.25
C ASP A 170 43.93 -27.87 1.91
N ASP A 171 42.98 -27.33 1.12
CA ASP A 171 43.25 -26.64 -0.15
C ASP A 171 42.85 -25.16 -0.11
N LYS A 172 43.03 -24.48 1.03
CA LYS A 172 43.11 -23.01 0.99
C LYS A 172 44.39 -22.67 0.24
N PRO A 173 44.35 -22.05 -0.95
CA PRO A 173 45.58 -21.54 -1.55
C PRO A 173 46.19 -20.59 -0.52
N GLU A 174 47.45 -20.84 -0.14
CA GLU A 174 48.24 -19.87 0.60
C GLU A 174 48.10 -18.55 -0.14
N LEU A 175 47.41 -17.60 0.50
CA LEU A 175 47.38 -16.24 0.00
C LEU A 175 48.84 -15.82 -0.11
N PRO A 176 49.33 -15.41 -1.29
CA PRO A 176 50.68 -14.89 -1.38
C PRO A 176 50.77 -13.72 -0.41
N ASP A 177 51.77 -13.76 0.48
CA ASP A 177 52.04 -12.71 1.46
C ASP A 177 51.92 -11.35 0.78
N THR A 178 50.86 -10.62 1.12
CA THR A 178 50.53 -9.32 0.52
C THR A 178 51.39 -8.19 1.08
N ASP A 179 52.58 -8.51 1.59
CA ASP A 179 53.52 -7.52 2.12
C ASP A 179 54.41 -6.87 1.03
N LYS A 180 54.18 -7.19 -0.26
CA LYS A 180 54.89 -6.55 -1.38
C LYS A 180 54.02 -5.77 -2.37
N SER A 181 52.68 -5.79 -2.26
CA SER A 181 51.80 -5.09 -3.22
C SER A 181 51.33 -3.69 -2.75
N ARG A 182 51.70 -3.25 -1.55
CA ARG A 182 51.44 -1.87 -1.08
C ARG A 182 52.25 -0.78 -1.82
N GLY A 183 53.20 -1.16 -2.69
CA GLY A 183 54.09 -0.21 -3.38
C GLY A 183 53.68 0.24 -4.79
N LEU A 184 52.68 -0.38 -5.43
CA LEU A 184 52.40 -0.14 -6.87
C LEU A 184 51.22 0.80 -7.15
N PHE A 185 50.25 0.93 -6.24
CA PHE A 185 49.12 1.85 -6.43
C PHE A 185 49.40 3.30 -5.98
N SER A 186 50.43 3.53 -5.16
CA SER A 186 50.80 4.88 -4.71
C SER A 186 51.58 5.70 -5.76
N ARG A 187 52.05 5.07 -6.85
CA ARG A 187 52.75 5.78 -7.95
C ARG A 187 51.84 6.23 -9.11
N LEU A 188 50.60 5.76 -9.19
CA LEU A 188 49.69 6.11 -10.30
C LEU A 188 48.73 7.27 -9.99
N PHE A 189 48.57 7.68 -8.73
CA PHE A 189 47.70 8.81 -8.34
C PHE A 189 48.33 9.83 -7.39
N GLY A 190 49.66 9.85 -7.29
CA GLY A 190 50.40 10.87 -6.53
C GLY A 190 50.69 12.13 -7.36
N ARG A 191 49.68 12.95 -7.65
CA ARG A 191 49.92 14.32 -8.14
C ARG A 191 48.82 15.29 -7.69
N LYS A 192 49.17 16.15 -6.73
CA LYS A 192 48.69 17.55 -6.61
C LYS A 192 49.59 18.33 -5.63
N LYS A 193 50.52 19.09 -6.18
CA LYS A 193 50.73 20.52 -5.90
C LYS A 193 51.09 21.19 -7.22
#